data_AF-A0A6L3MVU6-F1
#
_entry.id   AF-A0A6L3MVU6-F1
#
_cell.length_a   1.000
_cell.length_b   1.000
_cell.length_c   1.000
_cell.angle_alpha   90.00
_cell.angle_beta   90.00
_cell.angle_gamma   90.00
#
_symmetry.space_group_name_H-M   'P 1'
#
loop_
_entity.id
_entity.type
_entity.pdbx_description
1 polymer ?
#
loop_
_entity_poly.entity_id
_entity_poly.type
_entity_poly.pdbx_seq_one_letter_code
_entity_poly.pdbx_strand_id
1 'polypeptide(L)'
;MKTTIQYLDALKKRLDLPSDYAAAQVLGVTRSAVSLYRNGKTVFDEGTAIRVAELLGLDPLEVISACKAEGAKDARVRRVWENAWGKATGATATAAIAVVMVGLAGAPSPAQSAPVRADCAIHHLM
;
A
#
# COMPACT_ATOMS: atom_id res chain seq x y z
N MET A 1 -9.60 11.54 9.24
CA MET A 1 -8.14 11.29 9.20
C MET A 1 -7.72 10.74 10.54
N LYS A 2 -6.70 9.87 10.59
CA LYS A 2 -6.15 9.37 11.86
C LYS A 2 -5.45 10.50 12.60
N THR A 3 -5.38 10.41 13.93
CA THR A 3 -4.63 11.39 14.75
C THR A 3 -3.19 10.94 15.00
N THR A 4 -2.35 11.86 15.49
CA THR A 4 -0.96 11.57 15.91
C THR A 4 -0.90 10.37 16.86
N ILE A 5 -1.81 10.31 17.84
CA ILE A 5 -1.90 9.22 18.82
C ILE A 5 -2.25 7.90 18.13
N GLN A 6 -3.20 7.92 17.19
CA GLN A 6 -3.60 6.71 16.46
C GLN A 6 -2.47 6.17 15.59
N TYR A 7 -1.68 7.04 14.97
CA TYR A 7 -0.49 6.61 14.23
C TYR A 7 0.58 6.02 15.16
N LEU A 8 0.80 6.63 16.33
CA LEU A 8 1.72 6.10 17.33
C LEU A 8 1.29 4.71 17.81
N ASP A 9 -0.01 4.50 18.02
CA ASP A 9 -0.54 3.20 18.42
C ASP A 9 -0.49 2.17 17.28
N ALA A 10 -0.78 2.59 16.05
CA ALA A 10 -0.61 1.73 14.88
C ALA A 10 0.85 1.29 14.72
N LEU A 11 1.80 2.21 14.92
CA LEU A 11 3.23 1.94 14.85
C LEU A 11 3.65 0.91 15.90
N LYS A 12 3.24 1.13 17.16
CA LYS A 12 3.53 0.19 18.24
C LYS A 12 2.96 -1.19 17.99
N LYS A 13 1.74 -1.28 17.46
CA LYS A 13 1.12 -2.56 17.10
C LYS A 13 1.84 -3.25 15.93
N ARG A 14 2.24 -2.50 14.90
CA ARG A 14 2.90 -3.08 13.71
C ARG A 14 4.29 -3.63 14.03
N LEU A 15 5.02 -2.97 14.93
CA LEU A 15 6.38 -3.32 15.31
C LEU A 15 6.46 -4.08 16.64
N ASP A 16 5.32 -4.46 17.22
CA ASP A 16 5.19 -5.12 18.52
C ASP A 16 6.04 -4.48 19.64
N LEU A 17 5.95 -3.14 19.73
CA LEU A 17 6.82 -2.39 20.64
C LEU A 17 6.30 -2.43 22.08
N PRO A 18 7.14 -2.82 23.05
CA PRO A 18 6.70 -3.04 24.43
C PRO A 18 6.45 -1.72 25.19
N SER A 19 6.91 -0.59 24.68
CA SER A 19 6.78 0.70 25.38
C SER A 19 6.80 1.90 24.44
N ASP A 20 6.34 3.04 24.96
CA ASP A 20 6.44 4.34 24.27
C ASP A 20 7.90 4.80 24.14
N TYR A 21 8.78 4.36 25.05
CA TYR A 21 10.21 4.62 24.92
C TYR A 21 10.82 3.87 23.74
N ALA A 22 10.43 2.61 23.52
CA ALA A 22 10.84 1.86 22.32
C ALA A 22 10.35 2.55 21.03
N ALA A 23 9.11 3.06 21.03
CA ALA A 23 8.62 3.87 19.91
C ALA A 23 9.45 5.15 19.69
N ALA A 24 9.87 5.82 20.77
CA ALA A 24 10.73 7.00 20.68
C ALA A 24 12.08 6.69 19.99
N GLN A 25 12.70 5.55 20.36
CA GLN A 25 13.98 5.10 19.77
C GLN A 25 13.83 4.81 18.27
N VAL A 26 12.80 4.06 17.88
CA VAL A 26 12.54 3.74 16.47
C VAL A 26 12.28 4.99 15.64
N LEU A 27 11.53 5.95 16.20
CA LEU A 27 11.24 7.21 15.53
C LEU A 27 12.42 8.19 15.54
N GLY A 28 13.44 7.96 16.37
CA GLY A 28 14.57 8.88 16.55
C GLY A 28 14.18 10.19 17.23
N VAL A 29 13.16 10.17 18.10
CA VAL A 29 12.68 11.33 18.86
C VAL A 29 12.94 11.15 20.34
N THR A 30 12.85 12.24 21.11
CA THR A 30 13.00 12.17 22.56
C THR A 30 11.78 11.52 23.22
N ARG A 31 11.99 10.88 24.38
CA ARG A 31 10.88 10.37 25.21
C ARG A 31 9.87 11.46 25.58
N SER A 32 10.36 12.68 25.83
CA SER A 32 9.52 13.84 26.14
C SER A 32 8.60 14.21 24.96
N ALA A 33 9.10 14.15 23.72
CA ALA A 33 8.27 14.35 22.54
C ALA A 33 7.12 13.34 22.46
N VAL A 34 7.41 12.05 22.70
CA VAL A 34 6.36 11.01 22.72
C VAL A 34 5.32 11.26 23.81
N SER A 35 5.74 11.71 24.99
CA SER A 35 4.81 12.12 26.06
C SER A 35 3.91 13.28 25.61
N LEU A 36 4.46 14.29 24.92
CA LEU A 36 3.66 15.41 24.40
C LEU A 36 2.65 14.95 23.33
N TYR A 37 3.03 14.01 22.46
CA TYR A 37 2.12 13.40 21.49
C TYR A 37 0.97 12.66 22.19
N ARG A 38 1.28 11.85 23.20
CA ARG A 38 0.29 11.12 24.01
C ARG A 38 -0.72 12.03 24.70
N ASN A 39 -0.26 13.20 25.13
CA ASN A 39 -1.10 14.21 25.77
C ASN A 39 -1.78 15.17 24.78
N GLY A 40 -1.63 14.94 23.46
CA GLY A 40 -2.21 15.79 22.41
C GLY A 40 -1.69 17.24 22.45
N LYS A 41 -0.51 17.47 23.02
CA LYS A 41 0.09 18.81 23.13
C LYS A 41 0.83 19.22 21.87
N THR A 42 1.38 18.25 21.16
CA THR A 42 2.13 18.45 19.91
C THR A 42 1.78 17.34 18.92
N VAL A 43 2.10 17.57 17.65
CA VAL A 43 1.98 16.61 16.55
C VAL A 43 3.39 16.24 16.05
N PHE A 44 3.49 15.23 15.20
CA PHE A 44 4.76 14.89 14.54
C PHE A 44 5.27 16.06 13.68
N ASP A 45 6.58 16.28 13.70
CA ASP A 45 7.24 17.06 12.65
C ASP A 45 7.23 16.28 11.32
N GLU A 46 7.58 16.94 10.22
CA GLU A 46 7.55 16.35 8.88
C GLU A 46 8.49 15.14 8.75
N GLY A 47 9.69 15.20 9.33
CA GLY A 47 10.65 14.10 9.28
C GLY A 47 10.15 12.89 10.05
N THR A 48 9.59 13.11 11.25
CA THR A 48 8.96 12.04 12.03
C THR A 48 7.72 11.47 11.32
N ALA A 49 6.89 12.32 10.70
CA ALA A 49 5.71 11.88 9.95
C ALA A 49 6.07 11.00 8.75
N ILE A 50 7.11 11.36 7.99
CA ILE A 50 7.63 10.55 6.88
C ILE A 50 8.10 9.19 7.40
N ARG A 51 8.90 9.18 8.48
CA ARG A 51 9.39 7.94 9.09
C ARG A 51 8.25 7.05 9.59
N VAL A 52 7.22 7.63 10.21
CA VAL A 52 6.00 6.90 10.60
C VAL A 52 5.32 6.29 9.38
N ALA A 53 5.20 7.03 8.28
CA ALA A 53 4.59 6.55 7.05
C ALA A 53 5.36 5.36 6.45
N GLU A 54 6.69 5.46 6.35
CA GLU A 54 7.57 4.38 5.90
C GLU A 54 7.41 3.12 6.77
N LEU A 55 7.47 3.30 8.09
CA LEU A 55 7.34 2.22 9.07
C LEU A 55 5.93 1.64 9.14
N LEU A 56 4.91 2.31 8.61
CA LEU A 56 3.52 1.82 8.52
C LEU A 56 3.12 1.40 7.10
N GLY A 57 3.96 1.63 6.09
CA GLY A 57 3.65 1.36 4.69
C GLY A 57 2.50 2.23 4.18
N LEU A 58 2.42 3.46 4.66
CA LEU A 58 1.41 4.46 4.27
C LEU A 58 2.04 5.51 3.35
N ASP A 59 1.19 6.27 2.66
CA ASP A 59 1.64 7.42 1.90
C ASP A 59 2.13 8.54 2.85
N PRO A 60 3.34 9.11 2.66
CA PRO A 60 3.84 10.17 3.52
C PRO A 60 2.92 11.40 3.61
N LEU A 61 2.23 11.75 2.52
CA LEU A 61 1.27 12.85 2.51
C LEU A 61 0.07 12.55 3.39
N GLU A 62 -0.34 11.28 3.57
CA GLU A 62 -1.41 10.88 4.50
C GLU A 62 -1.08 11.33 5.93
N VAL A 63 0.12 11.00 6.39
CA VAL A 63 0.54 11.24 7.77
C VAL A 63 0.82 12.73 7.97
N ILE A 64 1.52 13.37 7.02
CA ILE A 64 1.81 14.81 7.09
C ILE A 64 0.51 15.62 7.11
N SER A 65 -0.40 15.37 6.17
CA SER A 65 -1.67 16.11 6.09
C SER A 65 -2.50 15.93 7.35
N ALA A 66 -2.53 14.73 7.92
CA ALA A 66 -3.22 14.45 9.18
C ALA A 66 -2.61 15.26 10.34
N CYS A 67 -1.28 15.26 10.50
CA CYS A 67 -0.60 16.02 11.55
C CYS A 67 -0.80 17.53 11.38
N LYS A 68 -0.74 18.06 10.16
CA LYS A 68 -0.98 19.48 9.87
C LYS A 68 -2.43 19.87 10.11
N ALA A 69 -3.39 19.03 9.75
CA ALA A 69 -4.82 19.26 10.00
C ALA A 69 -5.15 19.21 11.51
N GLU A 70 -4.51 18.32 12.25
CA GLU A 70 -4.66 18.20 13.71
C GLU A 70 -4.06 19.40 14.45
N GLY A 71 -2.85 19.84 14.07
CA GLY A 71 -2.17 20.97 14.72
C GLY A 71 -2.65 22.36 14.27
N ALA A 72 -3.48 22.45 13.23
CA ALA A 72 -3.95 23.72 12.69
C ALA A 72 -4.94 24.41 13.65
N LYS A 73 -4.60 25.63 14.07
CA LYS A 73 -5.49 26.50 14.88
C LYS A 73 -6.55 27.19 14.02
N ASP A 74 -6.23 27.46 12.76
CA ASP A 74 -7.14 28.08 11.79
C ASP A 74 -7.89 26.99 11.02
N ALA A 75 -9.23 27.05 11.07
CA ALA A 75 -10.12 26.14 10.37
C ALA A 75 -9.92 26.14 8.84
N ARG A 76 -9.50 27.26 8.25
CA ARG A 76 -9.17 27.34 6.82
C ARG A 76 -7.93 26.51 6.50
N VAL A 77 -6.88 26.65 7.30
CA VAL A 77 -5.64 25.87 7.13
C VAL A 77 -5.93 24.38 7.30
N ARG A 78 -6.74 24.03 8.30
CA ARG A 78 -7.20 22.64 8.49
C ARG A 78 -7.89 22.09 7.24
N ARG A 79 -8.86 22.81 6.68
CA ARG A 79 -9.56 22.40 5.45
C ARG A 79 -8.63 22.24 4.26
N VAL A 80 -7.59 23.08 4.13
CA VAL A 80 -6.61 22.94 3.04
C VAL A 80 -5.94 21.57 3.09
N TRP A 81 -5.51 21.13 4.28
CA TRP A 81 -4.87 19.82 4.45
C TRP A 81 -5.83 18.64 4.31
N GLU A 82 -7.05 18.77 4.83
CA GLU A 82 -8.11 17.77 4.63
C GLU A 82 -8.43 17.59 3.14
N ASN A 83 -8.52 18.70 2.39
CA ASN A 83 -8.77 18.67 0.95
C ASN A 83 -7.57 18.15 0.16
N ALA A 84 -6.35 18.52 0.54
CA ALA A 84 -5.13 18.04 -0.12
C ALA A 84 -5.06 16.51 -0.09
N TRP A 85 -5.36 15.91 1.06
CA TRP A 85 -5.43 14.46 1.20
C TRP A 85 -6.61 13.84 0.44
N GLY A 86 -7.80 14.44 0.52
CA GLY A 86 -8.98 13.96 -0.19
C GLY A 86 -8.79 13.94 -1.72
N LYS A 87 -8.04 14.91 -2.26
CA LYS A 87 -7.71 14.96 -3.70
C LYS A 87 -6.62 13.95 -4.08
N ALA A 88 -5.66 13.68 -3.19
CA ALA A 88 -4.62 12.68 -3.41
C ALA A 88 -5.18 11.25 -3.46
N THR A 89 -6.15 10.93 -2.60
CA THR A 89 -6.82 9.61 -2.55
C THR A 89 -7.87 9.42 -3.65
N GLY A 90 -8.50 10.50 -4.11
CA GLY A 90 -9.50 10.45 -5.19
C GLY A 90 -8.94 10.23 -6.60
N ALA A 91 -7.61 10.28 -6.79
CA ALA A 91 -6.97 10.22 -8.12
C ALA A 91 -6.20 8.92 -8.41
N THR A 92 -6.12 7.96 -7.47
CA THR A 92 -5.27 6.76 -7.59
C THR A 92 -6.04 5.44 -7.37
N ALA A 93 -7.19 5.29 -8.03
CA ALA A 93 -7.81 3.97 -8.21
C ALA A 93 -7.42 3.35 -9.57
N THR A 94 -6.14 3.29 -9.89
CA THR A 94 -5.52 2.40 -10.91
C THR A 94 -4.09 2.15 -10.43
N ALA A 95 -3.53 0.94 -10.34
CA ALA A 95 -3.77 -0.28 -11.07
C ALA A 95 -3.82 -1.50 -10.13
N ALA A 96 -4.66 -2.46 -10.51
CA ALA A 96 -4.66 -3.81 -10.01
C ALA A 96 -3.26 -4.43 -10.10
N ILE A 97 -2.92 -5.26 -9.12
CA ILE A 97 -1.85 -6.24 -9.20
C ILE A 97 -2.23 -7.21 -10.33
N ALA A 98 -1.81 -6.92 -11.56
CA ALA A 98 -1.86 -7.87 -12.66
C ALA A 98 -0.68 -8.82 -12.49
N VAL A 99 -0.97 -9.97 -11.89
CA VAL A 99 -0.06 -11.11 -11.76
C VAL A 99 0.59 -11.41 -13.10
N VAL A 100 1.91 -11.21 -13.16
CA VAL A 100 2.80 -11.80 -14.17
C VAL A 100 2.68 -13.31 -14.07
N MET A 101 1.95 -13.95 -14.99
CA MET A 101 2.08 -15.38 -15.35
C MET A 101 1.41 -15.65 -16.71
N VAL A 102 1.94 -15.10 -17.80
CA VAL A 102 1.73 -15.65 -19.15
C VAL A 102 3.08 -16.15 -19.64
N GLY A 103 3.33 -17.43 -19.37
CA GLY A 103 4.58 -18.08 -19.73
C GLY A 103 4.63 -19.53 -19.30
N LEU A 104 3.74 -20.39 -19.84
CA LEU A 104 4.02 -21.82 -19.90
C LEU A 104 3.37 -22.49 -21.12
N ALA A 105 4.25 -22.86 -22.05
CA ALA A 105 4.21 -24.04 -22.92
C ALA A 105 2.89 -24.43 -23.61
N GLY A 106 2.80 -24.07 -24.89
CA GLY A 106 1.96 -24.76 -25.87
C GLY A 106 2.72 -24.95 -27.18
N ALA A 107 3.69 -25.86 -27.22
CA ALA A 107 4.25 -26.35 -28.48
C ALA A 107 3.23 -27.33 -29.10
N PRO A 108 2.72 -27.12 -30.34
CA PRO A 108 1.90 -28.13 -30.98
C PRO A 108 2.82 -29.18 -31.60
N SER A 109 2.91 -30.35 -30.96
CA SER A 109 3.34 -31.58 -31.65
C SER A 109 2.69 -32.79 -30.99
N PRO A 110 1.59 -33.29 -31.54
CA PRO A 110 1.32 -34.72 -31.58
C PRO A 110 1.87 -35.27 -32.90
N ALA A 111 3.01 -35.94 -32.82
CA ALA A 111 3.43 -36.89 -33.84
C ALA A 111 2.68 -38.22 -33.62
N GLN A 112 2.24 -38.82 -34.73
CA GLN A 112 1.93 -40.24 -34.96
C GLN A 112 0.65 -40.81 -34.32
N SER A 113 -0.20 -41.62 -34.97
CA SER A 113 -0.29 -42.17 -36.34
C SER A 113 -1.62 -42.95 -36.44
N ALA A 114 -2.20 -43.08 -37.62
CA ALA A 114 -2.99 -44.25 -37.99
C ALA A 114 -2.88 -44.48 -39.51
N PRO A 115 -2.34 -45.62 -39.98
CA PRO A 115 -2.36 -45.99 -41.39
C PRO A 115 -3.59 -46.85 -41.74
N VAL A 116 -3.83 -46.93 -43.05
CA VAL A 116 -4.62 -47.91 -43.81
C VAL A 116 -6.16 -47.86 -43.69
N ARG A 117 -6.79 -47.29 -44.72
CA ARG A 117 -7.92 -47.98 -45.35
C ARG A 117 -7.67 -48.06 -46.85
N ALA A 118 -7.56 -49.31 -47.31
CA ALA A 118 -7.53 -49.67 -48.70
C ALA A 118 -8.89 -49.37 -49.33
N ASP A 119 -8.89 -48.71 -50.48
CA ASP A 119 -9.97 -48.81 -51.45
C ASP A 119 -9.34 -49.10 -52.82
N CYS A 120 -9.07 -50.39 -53.03
CA CYS A 120 -9.07 -50.96 -54.36
C CYS A 120 -10.48 -51.53 -54.56
N ALA A 121 -11.34 -50.78 -55.25
CA ALA A 121 -12.59 -51.28 -55.79
C ALA A 121 -12.71 -50.76 -57.23
N ILE A 122 -12.21 -51.60 -58.13
CA ILE A 122 -12.50 -51.61 -59.56
C ILE A 122 -13.97 -52.02 -59.73
N HIS A 123 -14.81 -51.15 -60.30
CA HIS A 123 -16.07 -51.41 -61.02
C HIS A 123 -16.62 -50.03 -61.42
N HIS A 124 -16.82 -49.59 -62.67
CA HIS A 124 -17.37 -50.12 -63.93
C HIS A 124 -16.76 -49.23 -65.06
N LEU A 125 -16.33 -49.65 -66.26
CA LEU A 125 -17.02 -50.39 -67.33
C LEU A 125 -18.43 -49.88 -67.66
N MET A 126 -18.49 -48.75 -68.38
CA MET A 126 -19.25 -48.57 -69.63
C MET A 126 -18.73 -47.35 -70.39
#